data_AF-A0A9E4MB46-F1
#
_entry.id   AF-A0A9E4MB46-F1
#
_cell.length_a   1.000
_cell.length_b   1.000
_cell.length_c   1.000
_cell.angle_alpha   90.00
_cell.angle_beta   90.00
_cell.angle_gamma   90.00
#
_symmetry.space_group_name_H-M   'P 1'
#
loop_
_entity.id
_entity.type
_entity.pdbx_description
1 polymer ?
#
loop_
_entity_poly.entity_id
_entity_poly.type
_entity_poly.pdbx_seq_one_letter_code
_entity_poly.pdbx_strand_id
1 'polypeptide(L)'
;MAKEKWDEAGKFWEDDHGLLDEGQIAKLSRADESEPLRSPIPTRMISNGEYMPVPQTTDQKRVEARIGELADTASRKLGIDRRAFLASTGGTAAALIAMNEVFGRFFDVDPMEMFEPAAYAQAGAPRDLFVFDDQLHLVRGSNTSSGHSLRAAAQGATAGERYAPSPDRGVDEGGEAWRVWNPDLVGLPMSPSNFQLVQFIKDVYLDSQVTIGLLSNVT
;
A
#
# COMPACT_ATOMS: atom_id res chain seq x y z
N MET A 1 13.84 -1.82 35.46
CA MET A 1 15.10 -1.94 34.69
C MET A 1 14.93 -1.05 33.46
N ALA A 2 15.89 -0.16 33.17
CA ALA A 2 15.72 0.94 32.24
C ALA A 2 15.31 0.47 30.83
N LYS A 3 14.05 0.73 30.44
CA LYS A 3 13.64 0.79 29.03
C LYS A 3 13.78 2.24 28.58
N GLU A 4 14.98 2.65 28.19
CA GLU A 4 15.17 3.84 27.36
C GLU A 4 16.03 3.38 26.17
N LYS A 5 15.62 3.56 24.91
CA LYS A 5 15.39 4.86 24.27
C LYS A 5 14.55 4.77 22.99
N TRP A 6 13.80 5.84 22.69
CA TRP A 6 13.74 6.36 21.32
C TRP A 6 13.96 7.88 21.28
N ASP A 7 15.18 8.31 21.00
CA ASP A 7 15.53 9.73 20.96
C ASP A 7 16.32 10.08 19.69
N GLU A 8 15.73 10.92 18.82
CA GLU A 8 16.48 11.78 17.89
C GLU A 8 16.42 13.28 18.26
N ALA A 9 15.61 13.66 19.27
CA ALA A 9 15.37 15.04 19.74
C ALA A 9 14.59 15.09 21.09
N GLY A 10 14.85 14.19 22.03
CA GLY A 10 14.29 14.17 23.39
C GLY A 10 12.97 13.41 23.59
N LYS A 11 12.69 12.35 22.80
CA LYS A 11 11.50 11.49 22.98
C LYS A 11 11.84 10.12 23.57
N PHE A 12 10.81 9.31 23.87
CA PHE A 12 10.92 7.98 24.48
C PHE A 12 9.84 7.05 23.89
N TRP A 13 10.08 5.72 23.93
CA TRP A 13 9.06 4.72 23.57
C TRP A 13 7.95 4.69 24.62
N GLU A 14 6.70 4.63 24.17
CA GLU A 14 5.55 4.33 25.03
C GLU A 14 5.56 2.83 25.40
N ASP A 15 4.86 2.47 26.48
CA ASP A 15 4.68 1.07 26.84
C ASP A 15 3.87 0.33 25.75
N ASP A 16 4.30 -0.88 25.40
CA ASP A 16 3.64 -1.68 24.38
C ASP A 16 2.36 -2.31 24.94
N HIS A 17 1.21 -1.77 24.52
CA HIS A 17 -0.12 -2.23 24.90
C HIS A 17 -0.75 -3.15 23.84
N GLY A 18 -0.04 -3.50 22.76
CA GLY A 18 -0.48 -4.37 21.67
C GLY A 18 -1.40 -3.72 20.63
N LEU A 19 -2.35 -2.88 21.06
CA LEU A 19 -3.21 -2.08 20.18
C LEU A 19 -3.32 -0.66 20.69
N LEU A 20 -3.62 0.28 19.79
CA LEU A 20 -3.90 1.66 20.17
C LEU A 20 -5.20 1.78 20.97
N ASP A 21 -5.16 2.54 22.06
CA ASP A 21 -6.36 2.91 22.81
C ASP A 21 -7.17 4.02 22.11
N GLU A 22 -8.40 4.26 22.57
CA GLU A 22 -9.29 5.28 21.98
C GLU A 22 -8.67 6.69 22.00
N GLY A 23 -7.88 7.02 23.04
CA GLY A 23 -7.21 8.30 23.17
C GLY A 23 -6.04 8.48 22.20
N GLN A 24 -5.34 7.41 21.88
CA GLN A 24 -4.30 7.36 20.84
C GLN A 24 -4.93 7.42 19.44
N ILE A 25 -5.97 6.64 19.19
CA ILE A 25 -6.73 6.67 17.92
C ILE A 25 -7.25 8.08 17.63
N ALA A 26 -7.79 8.77 18.64
CA ALA A 26 -8.29 10.13 18.50
C ALA A 26 -7.23 11.18 18.11
N LYS A 27 -5.93 10.86 18.24
CA LYS A 27 -4.81 11.73 17.82
C LYS A 27 -4.38 11.47 16.37
N LEU A 28 -4.89 10.41 15.75
CA LEU A 28 -4.55 10.02 14.40
C LEU A 28 -5.58 10.57 13.41
N SER A 29 -5.10 10.81 12.20
CA SER A 29 -5.93 11.05 11.02
C SER A 29 -5.50 10.10 9.93
N ARG A 30 -6.36 9.92 8.91
CA ARG A 30 -6.03 9.02 7.82
C ARG A 30 -4.82 9.56 7.04
N ALA A 31 -3.91 8.68 6.64
CA ALA A 31 -2.67 9.09 5.98
C ALA A 31 -2.92 9.76 4.63
N ASP A 32 -3.93 9.31 3.88
CA ASP A 32 -4.35 9.87 2.59
C ASP A 32 -4.96 11.28 2.69
N GLU A 33 -5.43 11.67 3.88
CA GLU A 33 -5.96 13.01 4.15
C GLU A 33 -4.87 13.95 4.69
N SER A 34 -3.98 13.42 5.52
CA SER A 34 -3.02 14.22 6.29
C SER A 34 -1.64 14.39 5.66
N GLU A 35 -1.28 13.57 4.67
CA GLU A 35 0.05 13.64 4.03
C GLU A 35 0.12 14.79 2.99
N PRO A 36 0.84 15.89 3.27
CA PRO A 36 0.79 17.09 2.43
C PRO A 36 1.46 16.89 1.07
N LEU A 37 2.53 16.08 1.01
CA LEU A 37 3.26 15.85 -0.23
C LEU A 37 2.50 14.90 -1.17
N ARG A 38 1.68 14.00 -0.63
CA ARG A 38 1.07 12.86 -1.38
C ARG A 38 2.12 12.11 -2.19
N SER A 39 3.28 11.87 -1.57
CA SER A 39 4.35 11.05 -2.14
C SER A 39 3.84 9.63 -2.38
N PRO A 40 4.23 8.97 -3.49
CA PRO A 40 3.87 7.56 -3.72
C PRO A 40 4.54 6.61 -2.72
N ILE A 41 5.65 7.02 -2.11
CA ILE A 41 6.33 6.30 -1.04
C ILE A 41 6.26 7.15 0.23
N PRO A 42 5.67 6.66 1.34
CA PRO A 42 5.63 7.38 2.60
C PRO A 42 7.03 7.78 3.08
N THR A 43 7.19 9.05 3.44
CA THR A 43 8.44 9.61 3.96
C THR A 43 8.48 9.62 5.48
N ARG A 44 7.55 8.93 6.14
CA ARG A 44 7.40 8.80 7.59
C ARG A 44 6.71 7.48 7.93
N MET A 45 6.79 7.05 9.18
CA MET A 45 6.00 5.90 9.63
C MET A 45 4.52 6.28 9.68
N ILE A 46 3.68 5.38 9.17
CA ILE A 46 2.22 5.46 9.26
C ILE A 46 1.78 4.36 10.24
N SER A 47 0.87 4.69 11.14
CA SER A 47 0.32 3.70 12.07
C SER A 47 -0.47 2.64 11.31
N ASN A 48 -0.25 1.37 11.65
CA ASN A 48 -1.10 0.25 11.26
C ASN A 48 -2.29 0.05 12.23
N GLY A 49 -2.45 0.91 13.24
CA GLY A 49 -3.44 0.75 14.31
C GLY A 49 -2.92 0.04 15.56
N GLU A 50 -1.69 -0.48 15.53
CA GLU A 50 -1.06 -1.15 16.68
C GLU A 50 -0.16 -0.18 17.45
N TYR A 51 0.60 0.66 16.73
CA TYR A 51 1.60 1.56 17.31
C TYR A 51 1.45 3.00 16.85
N MET A 52 1.73 3.95 17.74
CA MET A 52 1.79 5.37 17.38
C MET A 52 2.97 5.61 16.45
N PRO A 53 2.80 6.40 15.37
CA PRO A 53 3.89 6.65 14.45
C PRO A 53 4.95 7.51 15.15
N VAL A 54 6.23 7.12 15.00
CA VAL A 54 7.33 7.98 15.46
C VAL A 54 7.42 9.23 14.59
N PRO A 55 7.93 10.35 15.13
CA PRO A 55 8.17 11.54 14.33
C PRO A 55 9.09 11.27 13.16
N GLN A 56 8.87 11.99 12.07
CA GLN A 56 9.73 11.95 10.91
C GLN A 56 11.16 12.37 11.28
N THR A 57 12.14 11.54 10.92
CA THR A 57 13.56 11.79 11.17
C THR A 57 14.10 12.93 10.32
N THR A 58 15.31 13.42 10.65
CA THR A 58 15.97 14.49 9.87
C THR A 58 16.20 14.07 8.43
N ASP A 59 16.68 12.85 8.19
CA ASP A 59 16.93 12.36 6.84
C ASP A 59 15.64 12.06 6.08
N GLN A 60 14.61 11.55 6.76
CA GLN A 60 13.27 11.41 6.17
C GLN A 60 12.69 12.75 5.68
N LYS A 61 12.87 13.84 6.45
CA LYS A 61 12.49 15.21 6.01
C LYS A 61 13.29 15.66 4.78
N ARG A 62 14.58 15.30 4.71
CA ARG A 62 15.43 15.59 3.54
C ARG A 62 14.94 14.84 2.30
N VAL A 63 14.53 13.58 2.45
CA VAL A 63 13.90 12.81 1.35
C VAL A 63 12.61 13.50 0.90
N GLU A 64 11.71 13.86 1.83
CA GLU A 64 10.45 14.55 1.52
C GLU A 64 10.68 15.85 0.74
N ALA A 65 11.59 16.70 1.22
CA ALA A 65 11.96 17.93 0.54
C ALA A 65 12.50 17.65 -0.88
N ARG A 66 13.38 16.64 -1.00
CA ARG A 66 14.01 16.30 -2.27
C ARG A 66 13.03 15.74 -3.30
N ILE A 67 12.07 14.92 -2.87
CA ILE A 67 10.96 14.47 -3.71
C ILE A 67 10.19 15.67 -4.24
N GLY A 68 9.93 16.67 -3.39
CA GLY A 68 9.27 17.90 -3.79
C GLY A 68 10.00 18.64 -4.91
N GLU A 69 11.33 18.81 -4.78
CA GLU A 69 12.16 19.48 -5.79
C GLU A 69 12.19 18.74 -7.14
N LEU A 70 12.33 17.41 -7.09
CA LEU A 70 12.32 16.56 -8.27
C LEU A 70 10.95 16.61 -8.96
N ALA A 71 9.87 16.51 -8.19
CA ALA A 71 8.50 16.61 -8.70
C ALA A 71 8.21 17.96 -9.35
N ASP A 72 8.65 19.07 -8.74
CA ASP A 72 8.48 20.41 -9.31
C ASP A 72 9.25 20.56 -10.63
N THR A 73 10.44 20.00 -10.72
CA THR A 73 11.26 20.06 -11.93
C THR A 73 10.67 19.20 -13.03
N ALA A 74 10.26 17.97 -12.70
CA ALA A 74 9.76 17.02 -13.68
C ALA A 74 8.35 17.35 -14.18
N SER A 75 7.43 17.74 -13.29
CA SER A 75 6.09 18.20 -13.68
C SER A 75 6.14 19.38 -14.64
N ARG A 76 7.00 20.39 -14.38
CA ARG A 76 7.22 21.53 -15.29
C ARG A 76 7.77 21.09 -16.65
N LYS A 77 8.73 20.18 -16.67
CA LYS A 77 9.32 19.68 -17.92
C LYS A 77 8.32 18.89 -18.77
N LEU A 78 7.45 18.11 -18.12
CA LEU A 78 6.42 17.30 -18.76
C LEU A 78 5.14 18.08 -19.08
N GLY A 79 4.97 19.28 -18.53
CA GLY A 79 3.78 20.11 -18.72
C GLY A 79 2.53 19.56 -18.01
N ILE A 80 2.71 18.83 -16.90
CA ILE A 80 1.62 18.24 -16.11
C ILE A 80 1.58 18.83 -14.70
N ASP A 81 0.47 18.64 -13.99
CA ASP A 81 0.36 19.04 -12.59
C ASP A 81 1.29 18.20 -11.69
N ARG A 82 1.79 18.80 -10.61
CA ARG A 82 2.69 18.17 -9.63
C ARG A 82 2.06 16.94 -8.97
N ARG A 83 0.77 16.98 -8.63
CA ARG A 83 0.05 15.84 -8.04
C ARG A 83 -0.13 14.73 -9.07
N ALA A 84 -0.46 15.09 -10.31
CA ALA A 84 -0.55 14.12 -11.41
C ALA A 84 0.81 13.43 -11.67
N PHE A 85 1.91 14.19 -11.58
CA PHE A 85 3.26 13.63 -11.66
C PHE A 85 3.56 12.66 -10.52
N LEU A 86 3.30 13.05 -9.26
CA LEU A 86 3.54 12.20 -8.09
C LEU A 86 2.70 10.90 -8.09
N ALA A 87 1.51 10.94 -8.70
CA ALA A 87 0.65 9.77 -8.90
C ALA A 87 1.06 8.86 -10.07
N SER A 88 2.15 9.19 -10.79
CA SER A 88 2.67 8.41 -11.92
C SER A 88 3.87 7.54 -11.54
N THR A 89 4.34 6.70 -12.46
CA THR A 89 5.60 5.97 -12.31
C THR A 89 6.81 6.90 -12.13
N GLY A 90 6.80 8.08 -12.77
CA GLY A 90 7.84 9.08 -12.59
C GLY A 90 7.92 9.65 -11.17
N GLY A 91 6.78 9.73 -10.48
CA GLY A 91 6.74 10.09 -9.05
C GLY A 91 7.42 9.05 -8.17
N THR A 92 7.25 7.77 -8.49
CA THR A 92 7.93 6.67 -7.78
C THR A 92 9.43 6.74 -8.03
N ALA A 93 9.86 6.95 -9.28
CA ALA A 93 11.27 7.14 -9.61
C ALA A 93 11.89 8.31 -8.84
N ALA A 94 11.20 9.45 -8.76
CA ALA A 94 11.64 10.60 -7.96
C ALA A 94 11.83 10.26 -6.47
N ALA A 95 10.93 9.46 -5.88
CA ALA A 95 11.05 8.99 -4.51
C ALA A 95 12.26 8.06 -4.30
N LEU A 96 12.47 7.10 -5.20
CA LEU A 96 13.63 6.19 -5.13
C LEU A 96 14.96 6.94 -5.30
N ILE A 97 15.02 7.92 -6.22
CA ILE A 97 16.20 8.79 -6.41
C ILE A 97 16.47 9.61 -5.16
N ALA A 98 15.45 10.24 -4.58
CA ALA A 98 15.60 11.02 -3.35
C ALA A 98 16.11 10.17 -2.18
N MET A 99 15.61 8.94 -2.02
CA MET A 99 16.13 8.00 -1.02
C MET A 99 17.59 7.64 -1.29
N ASN A 100 17.96 7.41 -2.55
CA ASN A 100 19.34 7.13 -2.92
C ASN A 100 20.30 8.28 -2.59
N GLU A 101 19.88 9.53 -2.83
CA GLU A 101 20.68 10.72 -2.56
C GLU A 101 20.87 10.97 -1.05
N VAL A 102 19.89 10.63 -0.22
CA VAL A 102 19.94 10.87 1.23
C VAL A 102 20.57 9.72 2.01
N PHE A 103 20.13 8.49 1.74
CA PHE A 103 20.54 7.31 2.51
C PHE A 103 21.70 6.53 1.86
N GLY A 104 21.99 6.77 0.58
CA GLY A 104 22.96 6.00 -0.20
C GLY A 104 22.27 5.12 -1.26
N ARG A 105 23.04 4.62 -2.23
CA ARG A 105 22.50 3.93 -3.41
C ARG A 105 21.98 2.52 -3.07
N PHE A 106 20.69 2.41 -2.77
CA PHE A 106 19.97 1.17 -2.48
C PHE A 106 19.07 0.70 -3.62
N PHE A 107 18.52 1.64 -4.37
CA PHE A 107 17.61 1.37 -5.47
C PHE A 107 18.33 1.53 -6.81
N ASP A 108 18.08 0.62 -7.74
CA ASP A 108 18.50 0.81 -9.13
C ASP A 108 17.39 1.56 -9.86
N VAL A 109 17.64 2.83 -10.15
CA VAL A 109 16.69 3.74 -10.78
C VAL A 109 17.46 4.72 -11.65
N ASP A 110 17.11 4.79 -12.93
CA ASP A 110 17.67 5.77 -13.86
C ASP A 110 16.90 7.09 -13.72
N PRO A 111 17.57 8.25 -13.58
CA PRO A 111 16.90 9.56 -13.58
C PRO A 111 15.96 9.81 -14.76
N MET A 112 16.15 9.14 -15.90
CA MET A 112 15.28 9.23 -17.06
C MET A 112 13.89 8.63 -16.81
N GLU A 113 13.76 7.70 -15.87
CA GLU A 113 12.47 7.09 -15.48
C GLU A 113 11.48 8.11 -14.91
N MET A 114 11.96 9.26 -14.41
CA MET A 114 11.09 10.36 -14.04
C MET A 114 10.33 10.95 -15.23
N PHE A 115 10.88 10.86 -16.45
CA PHE A 115 10.35 11.57 -17.62
C PHE A 115 9.76 10.62 -18.66
N GLU A 116 10.34 9.43 -18.80
CA GLU A 116 10.05 8.52 -19.91
C GLU A 116 9.50 7.19 -19.37
N PRO A 117 8.19 6.91 -19.51
CA PRO A 117 7.60 5.62 -19.10
C PRO A 117 8.28 4.41 -19.75
N ALA A 118 8.87 4.59 -20.95
CA ALA A 118 9.61 3.55 -21.64
C ALA A 118 10.95 3.20 -20.94
N ALA A 119 11.57 4.14 -20.23
CA ALA A 119 12.78 3.86 -19.44
C ALA A 119 12.45 2.92 -18.27
N TYR A 120 11.34 3.19 -17.57
CA TYR A 120 10.82 2.28 -16.54
C TYR A 120 10.49 0.89 -17.14
N ALA A 121 9.87 0.84 -18.32
CA ALA A 121 9.52 -0.44 -18.94
C ALA A 121 10.75 -1.31 -19.30
N GLN A 122 11.93 -0.72 -19.46
CA GLN A 122 13.19 -1.44 -19.71
C GLN A 122 13.88 -1.90 -18.43
N ALA A 123 13.79 -1.13 -17.35
CA ALA A 123 14.41 -1.43 -16.05
C ALA A 123 13.48 -2.16 -15.07
N GLY A 124 12.17 -2.17 -15.36
CA GLY A 124 11.14 -2.73 -14.50
C GLY A 124 11.21 -4.25 -14.36
N ALA A 125 10.37 -4.78 -13.47
CA ALA A 125 10.31 -6.21 -13.18
C ALA A 125 10.08 -7.03 -14.48
N PRO A 126 10.90 -8.05 -14.76
CA PRO A 126 10.69 -8.92 -15.91
C PRO A 126 9.35 -9.66 -15.81
N ARG A 127 8.80 -10.07 -16.95
CA ARG A 127 7.50 -10.76 -16.99
C ARG A 127 7.52 -12.11 -16.27
N ASP A 128 8.68 -12.74 -16.21
CA ASP A 128 8.99 -14.02 -15.57
C ASP A 128 9.72 -13.83 -14.22
N LEU A 129 9.37 -12.76 -13.48
CA LEU A 129 9.91 -12.52 -12.15
C LEU A 129 9.61 -13.69 -11.21
N PHE A 130 10.63 -14.16 -10.50
CA PHE A 130 10.44 -15.07 -9.38
C PHE A 130 9.74 -14.33 -8.23
N VAL A 131 8.51 -14.71 -7.94
CA VAL A 131 7.72 -14.13 -6.84
C VAL A 131 7.66 -15.13 -5.69
N PHE A 132 8.19 -14.71 -4.55
CA PHE A 132 8.17 -15.46 -3.30
C PHE A 132 7.28 -14.73 -2.28
N ASP A 133 6.21 -15.39 -1.87
CA ASP A 133 5.31 -14.90 -0.82
C ASP A 133 5.65 -15.59 0.51
N ASP A 134 6.12 -14.82 1.49
CA ASP A 134 6.56 -15.32 2.80
C ASP A 134 5.40 -15.54 3.79
N GLN A 135 4.25 -14.89 3.60
CA GLN A 135 3.17 -14.83 4.58
C GLN A 135 1.81 -15.14 3.98
N LEU A 136 1.73 -16.27 3.28
CA LEU A 136 0.51 -16.70 2.62
C LEU A 136 -0.42 -17.43 3.61
N HIS A 137 -1.71 -17.07 3.58
CA HIS A 137 -2.74 -17.66 4.44
C HIS A 137 -3.85 -18.29 3.60
N LEU A 138 -4.45 -19.37 4.10
CA LEU A 138 -5.60 -20.01 3.47
C LEU A 138 -6.82 -20.02 4.38
N VAL A 139 -8.01 -19.94 3.81
CA VAL A 139 -9.25 -20.10 4.57
C VAL A 139 -9.54 -21.58 4.75
N ARG A 140 -9.59 -22.04 6.00
CA ARG A 140 -9.93 -23.44 6.34
C ARG A 140 -11.32 -23.78 5.79
N GLY A 141 -11.49 -24.99 5.25
CA GLY A 141 -12.77 -25.43 4.65
C GLY A 141 -13.99 -25.41 5.59
N SER A 142 -13.78 -25.46 6.91
CA SER A 142 -14.85 -25.31 7.90
C SER A 142 -15.33 -23.86 8.08
N ASN A 143 -14.57 -22.88 7.61
CA ASN A 143 -14.96 -21.48 7.62
C ASN A 143 -15.72 -21.16 6.34
N THR A 144 -16.99 -20.77 6.49
CA THR A 144 -17.91 -20.48 5.39
C THR A 144 -18.37 -19.03 5.36
N SER A 145 -17.82 -18.17 6.22
CA SER A 145 -18.27 -16.78 6.40
C SER A 145 -17.18 -15.74 6.07
N SER A 146 -15.91 -16.09 6.19
CA SER A 146 -14.80 -15.16 5.90
C SER A 146 -14.65 -14.83 4.40
N GLY A 147 -14.01 -13.71 4.09
CA GLY A 147 -13.64 -13.30 2.73
C GLY A 147 -14.73 -12.60 1.92
N HIS A 148 -16.02 -12.79 2.26
CA HIS A 148 -17.14 -12.25 1.48
C HIS A 148 -17.16 -10.72 1.39
N SER A 149 -16.80 -10.00 2.46
CA SER A 149 -16.77 -8.53 2.46
C SER A 149 -15.73 -7.97 1.48
N LEU A 150 -14.52 -8.53 1.50
CA LEU A 150 -13.45 -8.13 0.58
C LEU A 150 -13.80 -8.51 -0.86
N ARG A 151 -14.36 -9.70 -1.09
CA ARG A 151 -14.84 -10.12 -2.41
C ARG A 151 -15.94 -9.20 -2.93
N ALA A 152 -16.88 -8.79 -2.08
CA ALA A 152 -17.93 -7.85 -2.45
C ALA A 152 -17.38 -6.45 -2.79
N ALA A 153 -16.38 -5.97 -2.06
CA ALA A 153 -15.67 -4.74 -2.42
C ALA A 153 -15.03 -4.87 -3.81
N ALA A 154 -14.41 -6.03 -4.11
CA ALA A 154 -13.77 -6.24 -5.40
C ALA A 154 -14.75 -6.38 -6.58
N GLN A 155 -15.94 -6.96 -6.37
CA GLN A 155 -16.98 -7.19 -7.39
C GLN A 155 -17.91 -5.98 -7.63
N GLY A 156 -17.92 -5.02 -6.71
CA GLY A 156 -18.85 -3.89 -6.76
C GLY A 156 -20.31 -4.34 -6.70
N ALA A 157 -21.19 -3.59 -7.38
CA ALA A 157 -22.65 -3.79 -7.39
C ALA A 157 -23.12 -5.22 -7.68
N THR A 158 -22.33 -6.01 -8.40
CA THR A 158 -22.68 -7.41 -8.75
C THR A 158 -22.54 -8.40 -7.59
N ALA A 159 -21.96 -7.98 -6.46
CA ALA A 159 -21.94 -8.77 -5.23
C ALA A 159 -23.36 -8.96 -4.62
N GLY A 160 -24.33 -8.17 -5.05
CA GLY A 160 -25.72 -8.24 -4.57
C GLY A 160 -25.98 -7.45 -3.30
N GLU A 161 -27.25 -7.15 -3.06
CA GLU A 161 -27.71 -6.18 -2.04
C GLU A 161 -27.27 -6.54 -0.61
N ARG A 162 -27.15 -7.83 -0.30
CA ARG A 162 -26.69 -8.31 1.01
C ARG A 162 -25.32 -7.76 1.40
N TYR A 163 -24.47 -7.50 0.41
CA TYR A 163 -23.10 -7.04 0.61
C TYR A 163 -22.90 -5.60 0.14
N ALA A 164 -24.00 -4.90 -0.15
CA ALA A 164 -23.95 -3.50 -0.50
C ALA A 164 -23.34 -2.70 0.67
N PRO A 165 -22.47 -1.73 0.38
CA PRO A 165 -21.96 -0.84 1.41
C PRO A 165 -23.10 -0.08 2.05
N SER A 166 -22.89 0.30 3.31
CA SER A 166 -23.83 1.16 4.01
C SER A 166 -24.01 2.48 3.23
N PRO A 167 -25.23 3.04 3.14
CA PRO A 167 -25.50 4.28 2.42
C PRO A 167 -24.66 5.49 2.89
N ASP A 168 -24.13 5.43 4.10
CA ASP A 168 -23.30 6.46 4.73
C ASP A 168 -21.78 6.27 4.52
N ARG A 169 -21.34 5.22 3.82
CA ARG A 169 -19.91 4.88 3.61
C ARG A 169 -19.12 5.98 2.88
N GLY A 170 -19.81 6.94 2.26
CA GLY A 170 -19.18 7.97 1.43
C GLY A 170 -18.71 7.43 0.09
N VAL A 171 -17.76 8.12 -0.53
CA VAL A 171 -17.16 7.75 -1.82
C VAL A 171 -15.67 7.44 -1.64
N ASP A 172 -15.13 6.59 -2.50
CA ASP A 172 -13.70 6.30 -2.55
C ASP A 172 -12.89 7.50 -3.09
N GLU A 173 -11.57 7.35 -3.18
CA GLU A 173 -10.65 8.40 -3.66
C GLU A 173 -10.91 8.82 -5.12
N GLY A 174 -11.65 8.00 -5.88
CA GLY A 174 -12.12 8.29 -7.24
C GLY A 174 -13.50 8.97 -7.28
N GLY A 175 -14.16 9.17 -6.14
CA GLY A 175 -15.51 9.73 -6.06
C GLY A 175 -16.62 8.70 -6.28
N GLU A 176 -16.32 7.41 -6.24
CA GLU A 176 -17.29 6.34 -6.44
C GLU A 176 -17.68 5.68 -5.09
N ALA A 177 -18.97 5.50 -4.84
CA ALA A 177 -19.45 4.88 -3.60
C ALA A 177 -19.09 3.39 -3.48
N TRP A 178 -18.92 2.71 -4.62
CA TRP A 178 -18.65 1.27 -4.65
C TRP A 178 -17.95 0.85 -5.95
N ARG A 179 -16.76 1.41 -6.18
CA ARG A 179 -15.94 1.07 -7.34
C ARG A 179 -15.58 -0.40 -7.38
N VAL A 180 -15.63 -0.97 -8.58
CA VAL A 180 -15.15 -2.34 -8.86
C VAL A 180 -13.62 -2.35 -8.79
N TRP A 181 -13.05 -3.07 -7.84
CA TRP A 181 -11.58 -3.20 -7.74
C TRP A 181 -11.02 -4.20 -8.74
N ASN A 182 -11.78 -5.25 -9.08
CA ASN A 182 -11.35 -6.26 -10.03
C ASN A 182 -12.50 -6.59 -11.03
N PRO A 183 -12.41 -6.06 -12.27
CA PRO A 183 -13.39 -6.31 -13.32
C PRO A 183 -13.62 -7.80 -13.64
N ASP A 184 -12.60 -8.64 -13.49
CA ASP A 184 -12.68 -10.08 -13.81
C ASP A 184 -13.58 -10.85 -12.83
N LEU A 185 -13.89 -10.24 -11.68
CA LEU A 185 -14.74 -10.85 -10.66
C LEU A 185 -16.22 -10.50 -10.85
N VAL A 186 -16.54 -9.51 -11.67
CA VAL A 186 -17.90 -8.97 -11.84
C VAL A 186 -18.86 -10.06 -12.30
N GLY A 187 -19.96 -10.23 -11.58
CA GLY A 187 -21.00 -11.23 -11.88
C GLY A 187 -20.65 -12.67 -11.51
N LEU A 188 -19.42 -12.96 -11.06
CA LEU A 188 -19.08 -14.30 -10.59
C LEU A 188 -19.79 -14.62 -9.27
N PRO A 189 -20.24 -15.88 -9.07
CA PRO A 189 -20.95 -16.27 -7.85
C PRO A 189 -20.06 -16.05 -6.63
N MET A 190 -20.67 -15.59 -5.52
CA MET A 190 -20.01 -15.54 -4.21
C MET A 190 -20.39 -16.77 -3.40
N SER A 191 -19.43 -17.69 -3.29
CA SER A 191 -19.58 -18.91 -2.52
C SER A 191 -18.40 -19.09 -1.56
N PRO A 192 -18.58 -19.80 -0.43
CA PRO A 192 -17.46 -20.14 0.45
C PRO A 192 -16.31 -20.84 -0.26
N SER A 193 -16.60 -21.69 -1.26
CA SER A 193 -15.58 -22.39 -2.04
C SER A 193 -14.63 -21.46 -2.78
N ASN A 194 -15.02 -20.20 -3.02
CA ASN A 194 -14.16 -19.20 -3.66
C ASN A 194 -12.89 -18.89 -2.86
N PHE A 195 -12.87 -19.18 -1.55
CA PHE A 195 -11.75 -18.86 -0.66
C PHE A 195 -11.03 -20.11 -0.15
N GLN A 196 -11.57 -21.28 -0.45
CA GLN A 196 -11.11 -22.56 0.09
C GLN A 196 -10.02 -23.16 -0.78
N LEU A 197 -9.36 -24.19 -0.25
CA LEU A 197 -8.10 -24.75 -0.76
C LEU A 197 -8.04 -24.93 -2.29
N VAL A 198 -9.07 -25.47 -2.93
CA VAL A 198 -9.05 -25.71 -4.39
C VAL A 198 -8.98 -24.41 -5.17
N GLN A 199 -9.84 -23.43 -4.83
CA GLN A 199 -9.85 -22.15 -5.49
C GLN A 199 -8.59 -21.34 -5.16
N PHE A 200 -8.13 -21.41 -3.90
CA PHE A 200 -6.86 -20.84 -3.48
C PHE A 200 -5.68 -21.37 -4.30
N ILE A 201 -5.58 -22.69 -4.52
CA ILE A 201 -4.50 -23.27 -5.32
C ILE A 201 -4.52 -22.74 -6.75
N LYS A 202 -5.70 -22.71 -7.37
CA LYS A 202 -5.88 -22.14 -8.71
C LYS A 202 -5.44 -20.68 -8.73
N ASP A 203 -6.01 -19.86 -7.85
CA ASP A 203 -5.83 -18.41 -7.93
C ASP A 203 -4.39 -17.99 -7.60
N VAL A 204 -3.74 -18.67 -6.64
CA VAL A 204 -2.36 -18.35 -6.28
C VAL A 204 -1.36 -18.97 -7.25
N TYR A 205 -1.47 -20.27 -7.57
CA TYR A 205 -0.38 -20.98 -8.26
C TYR A 205 -0.59 -21.19 -9.75
N LEU A 206 -1.83 -21.04 -10.25
CA LEU A 206 -2.13 -21.21 -11.68
C LEU A 206 -2.46 -19.88 -12.36
N ASP A 207 -3.14 -18.98 -11.65
CA ASP A 207 -3.66 -17.73 -12.23
C ASP A 207 -2.89 -16.48 -11.76
N SER A 208 -1.86 -16.63 -10.92
CA SER A 208 -1.00 -15.52 -10.50
C SER A 208 0.47 -15.76 -10.84
N GLN A 209 1.31 -14.74 -10.63
CA GLN A 209 2.76 -14.81 -10.83
C GLN A 209 3.52 -15.46 -9.66
N VAL A 210 2.83 -15.82 -8.56
CA VAL A 210 3.46 -16.42 -7.38
C VAL A 210 4.15 -17.73 -7.75
N THR A 211 5.48 -17.78 -7.54
CA THR A 211 6.29 -18.96 -7.82
C THR A 211 6.37 -19.90 -6.63
N ILE A 212 6.55 -19.34 -5.43
CA ILE A 212 6.58 -20.08 -4.16
C ILE A 212 5.81 -19.27 -3.12
N GLY A 213 4.96 -19.94 -2.33
CA GLY A 213 4.30 -19.36 -1.17
C GLY A 213 4.57 -20.19 0.09
N LEU A 214 4.95 -19.54 1.18
CA LEU A 214 5.00 -20.17 2.50
C LEU A 214 3.65 -20.06 3.16
N LEU A 215 3.00 -21.21 3.37
CA LEU A 215 1.77 -21.28 4.16
C LEU A 215 2.12 -21.11 5.64
N SER A 216 1.91 -19.90 6.14
CA SER A 216 1.96 -19.61 7.56
C SER A 216 0.60 -19.94 8.18
N ASN A 217 0.62 -20.61 9.33
CA ASN A 217 -0.58 -20.84 10.11
C ASN A 217 -0.32 -20.32 11.51
N VAL A 218 -1.13 -19.36 11.95
CA VAL A 218 -1.24 -19.03 13.37
C VAL A 218 -2.07 -20.15 14.00
N THR A 219 -1.42 -21.07 14.69
CA THR A 219 -2.07 -22.10 15.51
C THR A 219 -2.69 -21.51 16.75
#